data_AF-A0A0N9HQM4-F1
#
_entry.id   AF-A0A0N9HQM4-F1
#
_cell.length_a   1.000
_cell.length_b   1.000
_cell.length_c   1.000
_cell.angle_alpha   90.00
_cell.angle_beta   90.00
_cell.angle_gamma   90.00
#
_symmetry.space_group_name_H-M   'P 1'
#
loop_
_entity.id
_entity.type
_entity.pdbx_description
1 polymer ?
#
loop_
_entity_poly.entity_id
_entity_poly.type
_entity_poly.pdbx_seq_one_letter_code
_entity_poly.pdbx_strand_id
1 'polypeptide(L)'
;MKNKVALVAVVASTAGVLMACSSSESKFADELKAAGFGTVKPTSETEKKTKKVGGKTVKSSTKVLEAVVRVKGCDLEFEKVSGQSGYWLDELHVNGQEPDWPGYPENLRKQQVEKMFADGGSKPDGFATCYKPNEA
;
A
#
# COMPACT_ATOMS: atom_id res chain seq x y z
N MET A 1 32.16 -59.98 0.90
CA MET A 1 31.39 -59.03 1.75
C MET A 1 31.18 -57.73 0.98
N LYS A 2 29.89 -57.37 0.79
CA LYS A 2 29.26 -56.05 0.58
C LYS A 2 30.07 -54.88 -0.03
N ASN A 3 29.62 -54.48 -1.24
CA ASN A 3 29.42 -53.13 -1.81
C ASN A 3 30.15 -51.92 -1.20
N LYS A 4 30.61 -51.01 -2.07
CA LYS A 4 29.88 -49.77 -2.43
C LYS A 4 30.71 -48.89 -3.39
N VAL A 5 30.23 -48.74 -4.62
CA VAL A 5 30.59 -47.66 -5.54
C VAL A 5 30.00 -46.37 -4.97
N ALA A 6 30.86 -45.41 -4.60
CA ALA A 6 30.42 -44.09 -4.17
C ALA A 6 30.21 -43.19 -5.40
N LEU A 7 28.96 -43.08 -5.85
CA LEU A 7 28.53 -42.04 -6.78
C LEU A 7 28.62 -40.70 -6.04
N VAL A 8 29.57 -39.86 -6.42
CA VAL A 8 29.58 -38.45 -5.99
C VAL A 8 28.56 -37.71 -6.86
N ALA A 9 27.33 -37.61 -6.35
CA ALA A 9 26.31 -36.75 -6.94
C ALA A 9 26.69 -35.29 -6.65
N VAL A 10 27.27 -34.62 -7.65
CA VAL A 10 27.38 -33.16 -7.67
C VAL A 10 25.98 -32.61 -7.88
N VAL A 11 25.28 -32.33 -6.78
CA VAL A 11 24.04 -31.55 -6.82
C VAL A 11 24.46 -30.11 -7.06
N ALA A 12 24.41 -29.70 -8.32
CA ALA A 12 24.46 -28.29 -8.68
C ALA A 12 23.22 -27.62 -8.05
N SER A 13 23.42 -26.98 -6.90
CA SER A 13 22.47 -26.07 -6.29
C SER A 13 22.41 -24.82 -7.15
N THR A 14 21.66 -24.90 -8.25
CA THR A 14 21.05 -23.71 -8.84
C THR A 14 20.05 -23.20 -7.81
N ALA A 15 20.56 -22.38 -6.88
CA ALA A 15 19.75 -21.40 -6.19
C ALA A 15 19.17 -20.49 -7.27
N GLY A 16 18.05 -20.92 -7.85
CA GLY A 16 17.16 -20.06 -8.58
C GLY A 16 16.76 -18.98 -7.60
N VAL A 17 17.41 -17.83 -7.71
CA VAL A 17 16.90 -16.58 -7.17
C VAL A 17 15.57 -16.39 -7.86
N LEU A 18 14.51 -16.94 -7.25
CA LEU A 18 13.16 -16.49 -7.47
C LEU A 18 13.19 -15.05 -7.00
N MET A 19 13.56 -14.13 -7.90
CA MET A 19 13.12 -12.76 -7.80
C MET A 19 11.60 -12.87 -7.88
N ALA A 20 10.96 -13.06 -6.72
CA ALA A 20 9.55 -12.87 -6.60
C ALA A 20 9.33 -11.44 -7.07
N CYS A 21 8.83 -11.28 -8.29
CA CYS A 21 8.39 -9.99 -8.81
C CYS A 21 7.19 -9.58 -7.95
N SER A 22 7.47 -9.00 -6.78
CA SER A 22 6.45 -8.40 -5.94
C SER A 22 5.76 -7.32 -6.78
N SER A 23 4.43 -7.42 -6.88
CA SER A 23 3.61 -6.42 -7.56
C SER A 23 3.82 -5.06 -6.92
N SER A 24 3.59 -3.98 -7.68
CA SER A 24 3.65 -2.60 -7.16
C SER A 24 2.83 -2.40 -5.88
N GLU A 25 1.69 -3.06 -5.81
CA GLU A 25 0.73 -3.07 -4.71
C GLU A 25 1.34 -3.73 -3.47
N SER A 26 1.99 -4.88 -3.63
CA SER A 26 2.67 -5.56 -2.52
C SER A 26 3.86 -4.75 -1.99
N LYS A 27 4.62 -4.09 -2.87
CA LYS A 27 5.71 -3.19 -2.46
C LYS A 27 5.18 -1.98 -1.69
N PHE A 28 4.06 -1.42 -2.12
CA PHE A 28 3.44 -0.30 -1.40
C PHE A 28 2.91 -0.75 -0.03
N ALA A 29 2.28 -1.93 0.05
CA ALA A 29 1.87 -2.50 1.33
C ALA A 29 3.07 -2.72 2.28
N ASP A 30 4.22 -3.15 1.77
CA ASP A 30 5.43 -3.31 2.56
C ASP A 30 6.04 -1.98 3.01
N GLU A 31 5.94 -0.93 2.19
CA GLU A 31 6.33 0.44 2.56
C GLU A 31 5.49 0.97 3.73
N LEU A 32 4.17 0.76 3.71
CA LEU A 32 3.29 1.13 4.83
C LEU A 32 3.59 0.30 6.08
N LYS A 33 3.87 -1.01 5.95
CA LYS A 33 4.33 -1.81 7.10
C LYS A 33 5.63 -1.26 7.69
N ALA A 34 6.58 -0.84 6.84
CA ALA A 34 7.82 -0.21 7.28
C ALA A 34 7.58 1.15 7.96
N ALA A 35 6.51 1.87 7.60
CA ALA A 35 6.05 3.08 8.28
C ALA A 35 5.33 2.82 9.62
N GLY A 36 5.22 1.55 10.04
CA GLY A 36 4.68 1.12 11.32
C GLY A 36 3.20 0.74 11.29
N PHE A 37 2.57 0.70 10.12
CA PHE A 37 1.20 0.19 9.99
C PHE A 37 1.20 -1.34 10.11
N GLY A 38 0.20 -1.90 10.79
CA GLY A 38 0.10 -3.34 11.04
C GLY A 38 -0.49 -4.07 9.83
N THR A 39 -1.79 -4.32 9.89
CA THR A 39 -2.53 -4.92 8.77
C THR A 39 -2.68 -3.89 7.65
N VAL A 40 -2.13 -4.23 6.47
CA VAL A 40 -2.23 -3.42 5.25
C VAL A 40 -2.90 -4.25 4.17
N LYS A 41 -4.02 -3.75 3.63
CA LYS A 41 -4.76 -4.36 2.54
C LYS A 41 -4.48 -3.58 1.25
N PRO A 42 -3.65 -4.08 0.34
CA PRO A 42 -3.40 -3.41 -0.93
C PRO A 42 -4.64 -3.44 -1.84
N THR A 43 -4.90 -2.32 -2.48
CA THR A 43 -5.88 -2.10 -3.56
C THR A 43 -5.18 -1.39 -4.72
N SER A 44 -5.85 -1.22 -5.86
CA SER A 44 -5.29 -0.42 -6.95
C SER A 44 -6.38 0.01 -7.91
N GLU A 45 -6.49 1.30 -8.18
CA GLU A 45 -7.18 1.82 -9.34
C GLU A 45 -6.22 2.14 -10.50
N THR A 46 -6.63 1.77 -11.71
CA THR A 46 -5.86 2.08 -12.93
C THR A 46 -6.62 3.08 -13.77
N GLU A 47 -6.26 4.37 -13.66
CA GLU A 47 -6.81 5.40 -14.54
C GLU A 47 -6.10 5.34 -15.92
N LYS A 48 -6.83 4.92 -16.95
CA LYS A 48 -6.32 4.85 -18.32
C LYS A 48 -6.62 6.15 -19.07
N LYS A 49 -5.58 6.92 -19.42
CA LYS A 49 -5.73 8.12 -20.27
C LYS A 49 -5.27 7.83 -21.70
N THR A 50 -6.06 8.28 -22.67
CA THR A 50 -5.72 8.22 -24.11
C THR A 50 -5.70 9.62 -24.70
N LYS A 51 -4.61 9.98 -25.37
CA LYS A 51 -4.46 11.27 -26.07
C LYS A 51 -4.12 11.03 -27.54
N LYS A 52 -4.77 11.76 -28.47
CA LYS A 52 -4.36 11.78 -29.88
C LYS A 52 -3.30 12.86 -30.12
N VAL A 53 -2.17 12.50 -30.71
CA VAL A 53 -1.09 13.41 -31.10
C VAL A 53 -0.73 13.13 -32.57
N GLY A 54 -0.97 14.09 -33.46
CA GLY A 54 -0.60 13.98 -34.88
C GLY A 54 -1.14 12.72 -35.57
N GLY A 55 -2.41 12.36 -35.33
CA GLY A 55 -3.04 11.16 -35.90
C GLY A 55 -2.72 9.85 -35.18
N LYS A 56 -1.80 9.83 -34.21
CA LYS A 56 -1.47 8.66 -33.39
C LYS A 56 -2.16 8.72 -32.03
N THR A 57 -2.72 7.60 -31.57
CA THR A 57 -3.24 7.47 -30.20
C THR A 57 -2.10 7.08 -29.27
N VAL A 58 -1.78 7.95 -28.32
CA VAL A 58 -0.86 7.69 -27.21
C VAL A 58 -1.67 7.24 -26.01
N LYS A 59 -1.39 6.05 -25.49
CA LYS A 59 -1.96 5.53 -24.24
C LYS A 59 -0.97 5.83 -23.12
N SER A 60 -1.39 6.58 -22.11
CA SER A 60 -0.64 6.77 -20.87
C SER A 60 -1.52 6.31 -19.71
N SER A 61 -1.06 5.36 -18.92
CA SER A 61 -1.71 4.98 -17.68
C SER A 61 -0.90 5.56 -16.53
N THR A 62 -1.49 6.45 -15.75
CA THR A 62 -1.00 6.71 -14.40
C THR A 62 -1.60 5.61 -13.54
N LYS A 63 -0.75 4.73 -13.01
CA LYS A 63 -1.21 3.71 -12.07
C LYS A 63 -1.15 4.32 -10.68
N VAL A 64 -2.31 4.48 -10.06
CA VAL A 64 -2.43 4.80 -8.65
C VAL A 64 -2.45 3.48 -7.90
N LEU A 65 -1.77 3.44 -6.78
CA LEU A 65 -1.69 2.31 -5.87
C LEU A 65 -2.36 2.78 -4.60
N GLU A 66 -3.32 1.99 -4.12
CA GLU A 66 -4.00 2.29 -2.87
C GLU A 66 -3.69 1.20 -1.86
N ALA A 67 -3.83 1.54 -0.59
CA ALA A 67 -3.77 0.56 0.46
C ALA A 67 -4.57 1.04 1.66
N VAL A 68 -5.46 0.18 2.11
CA VAL A 68 -6.25 0.42 3.32
C VAL A 68 -5.51 -0.10 4.54
N VAL A 69 -5.41 0.73 5.57
CA VAL A 69 -4.86 0.39 6.88
C VAL A 69 -5.87 0.72 7.98
N ARG A 70 -5.87 -0.08 9.06
CA ARG A 70 -6.73 0.18 10.21
C ARG A 70 -5.95 0.84 11.34
N VAL A 71 -6.43 1.98 11.81
CA VAL A 71 -5.84 2.75 12.93
C VAL A 71 -6.96 3.22 13.85
N LYS A 72 -6.88 2.86 15.15
CA LYS A 72 -7.85 3.31 16.18
C LYS A 72 -9.30 3.13 15.76
N GLY A 73 -9.63 1.99 15.16
CA GLY A 73 -10.99 1.66 14.72
C GLY A 73 -11.43 2.24 13.37
N CYS A 74 -10.62 3.11 12.75
CA CYS A 74 -10.88 3.70 11.44
C CYS A 74 -10.05 3.02 10.35
N ASP A 75 -10.66 2.78 9.20
CA ASP A 75 -9.99 2.29 8.00
C ASP A 75 -9.63 3.51 7.14
N LEU A 76 -8.34 3.66 6.84
CA LEU A 76 -7.77 4.77 6.09
C LEU A 76 -7.17 4.26 4.81
N GLU A 77 -7.44 4.94 3.70
CA GLU A 77 -6.79 4.68 2.43
C GLU A 77 -5.59 5.59 2.24
N PHE A 78 -4.45 4.98 1.93
CA PHE A 78 -3.28 5.70 1.47
C PHE A 78 -3.10 5.48 -0.02
N GLU A 79 -2.78 6.55 -0.73
CA GLU A 79 -2.56 6.53 -2.17
C GLU A 79 -1.11 6.82 -2.55
N LYS A 80 -0.71 6.27 -3.69
CA LYS A 80 0.61 6.45 -4.27
C LYS A 80 0.58 6.32 -5.78
N VAL A 81 1.20 7.26 -6.50
CA VAL A 81 1.49 7.07 -7.92
C VAL A 81 2.64 6.07 -8.10
N SER A 82 2.39 5.00 -8.84
CA SER A 82 3.40 3.98 -9.16
C SER A 82 4.65 4.61 -9.80
N GLY A 83 5.81 4.39 -9.20
CA GLY A 83 7.09 4.90 -9.67
C GLY A 83 7.47 6.28 -9.11
N GLN A 84 6.59 6.93 -8.34
CA GLN A 84 6.92 8.12 -7.56
C GLN A 84 7.35 7.74 -6.14
N SER A 85 8.13 8.62 -5.52
CA SER A 85 8.47 8.53 -4.10
C SER A 85 7.32 9.07 -3.26
N GLY A 86 7.09 8.44 -2.12
CA GLY A 86 6.09 8.85 -1.16
C GLY A 86 4.67 8.40 -1.47
N TYR A 87 3.76 8.79 -0.59
CA TYR A 87 2.33 8.47 -0.58
C TYR A 87 1.58 9.51 0.26
N TRP A 88 0.25 9.58 0.16
CA TRP A 88 -0.56 10.48 0.97
C TRP A 88 -1.76 9.76 1.58
N LEU A 89 -2.27 10.30 2.68
CA LEU A 89 -3.55 9.87 3.24
C LEU A 89 -4.66 10.46 2.38
N ASP A 90 -5.44 9.60 1.75
CA ASP A 90 -6.43 10.00 0.76
C ASP A 90 -7.83 10.05 1.34
N GLU A 91 -8.30 8.92 1.90
CA GLU A 91 -9.69 8.80 2.33
C GLU A 91 -9.84 8.12 3.70
N LEU A 92 -10.99 8.39 4.33
CA LEU A 92 -11.48 7.66 5.48
C LEU A 92 -12.67 6.80 5.05
N HIS A 93 -12.63 5.48 5.25
CA HIS A 93 -13.79 4.63 5.01
C HIS A 93 -14.69 4.59 6.25
N VAL A 94 -15.92 5.12 6.10
CA VAL A 94 -16.93 5.14 7.16
C VAL A 94 -18.20 4.45 6.69
N ASN A 95 -18.45 3.23 7.17
CA ASN A 95 -19.70 2.51 6.90
C ASN A 95 -20.09 2.42 5.39
N GLY A 96 -19.10 2.26 4.50
CA GLY A 96 -19.33 2.24 3.05
C GLY A 96 -19.49 3.63 2.40
N GLN A 97 -19.21 4.70 3.15
CA GLN A 97 -18.97 6.04 2.62
C GLN A 97 -17.46 6.31 2.61
N GLU A 98 -17.03 7.11 1.64
CA GLU A 98 -15.64 7.46 1.36
C GLU A 98 -15.48 8.99 1.37
N PRO A 99 -15.47 9.62 2.56
CA PRO A 99 -15.08 11.01 2.69
C PRO A 99 -13.56 11.19 2.60
N ASP A 100 -13.13 12.07 1.71
CA ASP A 100 -11.75 12.50 1.54
C ASP A 100 -11.16 13.07 2.84
N TRP A 101 -9.89 12.78 3.08
CA TRP A 101 -9.14 13.40 4.15
C TRP A 101 -8.77 14.85 3.81
N PRO A 102 -9.02 15.82 4.70
CA PRO A 102 -8.70 17.21 4.42
C PRO A 102 -7.18 17.43 4.34
N GLY A 103 -6.73 18.01 3.22
CA GLY A 103 -5.35 18.46 3.04
C GLY A 103 -4.33 17.37 2.72
N TYR A 104 -4.77 16.12 2.48
CA TYR A 104 -3.97 15.01 1.94
C TYR A 104 -2.52 14.92 2.50
N PRO A 105 -2.35 14.72 3.81
CA PRO A 105 -1.03 14.75 4.42
C PRO A 105 -0.16 13.60 3.91
N GLU A 106 1.08 13.92 3.58
CA GLU A 106 2.00 12.99 2.92
C GLU A 106 2.88 12.22 3.91
N ASN A 107 3.24 10.99 3.51
CA ASN A 107 4.31 10.18 4.11
C ASN A 107 4.17 9.94 5.61
N LEU A 108 2.94 9.89 6.11
CA LEU A 108 2.67 9.70 7.52
C LEU A 108 3.09 8.31 8.00
N ARG A 109 3.72 8.27 9.18
CA ARG A 109 3.91 7.05 9.98
C ARG A 109 2.71 6.81 10.88
N LYS A 110 2.51 5.57 11.33
CA LYS A 110 1.38 5.20 12.23
C LYS A 110 1.25 6.16 13.41
N GLN A 111 2.35 6.47 14.11
CA GLN A 111 2.34 7.37 15.26
C GLN A 111 1.90 8.80 14.92
N GLN A 112 2.20 9.28 13.71
CA GLN A 112 1.77 10.60 13.27
C GLN A 112 0.27 10.62 12.96
N VAL A 113 -0.27 9.54 12.37
CA VAL A 113 -1.71 9.36 12.20
C VAL A 113 -2.41 9.30 13.55
N GLU A 114 -1.91 8.52 14.50
CA GLU A 114 -2.48 8.43 15.85
C GLU A 114 -2.49 9.79 16.56
N LYS A 115 -1.39 10.55 16.43
CA LYS A 115 -1.33 11.92 16.93
C LYS A 115 -2.35 12.83 16.25
N MET A 116 -2.43 12.80 14.92
CA MET A 116 -3.40 13.59 14.16
C MET A 116 -4.85 13.25 14.53
N PHE A 117 -5.13 11.98 14.84
CA PHE A 117 -6.43 11.54 15.31
C PHE A 117 -6.77 12.14 16.68
N ALA A 118 -5.81 12.20 17.59
CA ALA A 118 -5.97 12.76 18.93
C ALA A 118 -5.99 14.30 18.96
N ASP A 119 -5.34 14.94 17.98
CA ASP A 119 -5.27 16.40 17.89
C ASP A 119 -6.61 17.00 17.41
N GLY A 120 -6.88 18.27 17.76
CA GLY A 120 -8.12 18.99 17.45
C GLY A 120 -8.24 19.53 16.01
N GLY A 121 -7.45 19.01 15.07
CA GLY A 121 -7.50 19.42 13.66
C GLY A 121 -8.79 18.99 12.96
N SER A 122 -9.06 19.58 11.79
CA SER A 122 -10.16 19.20 10.92
C SER A 122 -10.09 17.73 10.54
N LYS A 123 -11.23 17.04 10.55
CA LYS A 123 -11.36 15.63 10.20
C LYS A 123 -12.52 15.44 9.23
N PRO A 124 -12.46 14.40 8.38
CA PRO A 124 -13.57 14.08 7.50
C PRO A 124 -14.85 13.77 8.30
N ASP A 125 -15.99 13.99 7.66
CA ASP A 125 -17.28 13.62 8.22
C ASP A 125 -17.30 12.13 8.58
N GLY A 126 -17.99 11.79 9.67
CA GLY A 126 -18.07 10.40 10.12
C GLY A 126 -16.84 9.87 10.88
N PHE A 127 -15.74 10.61 10.99
CA PHE A 127 -14.56 10.20 11.78
C PHE A 127 -14.91 9.72 13.20
N ALA A 128 -15.76 10.46 13.91
CA ALA A 128 -16.16 10.13 15.27
C ALA A 128 -16.91 8.79 15.39
N THR A 129 -17.45 8.26 14.28
CA THR A 129 -18.18 6.98 14.28
C THR A 129 -17.25 5.78 14.23
N CYS A 130 -16.03 5.94 13.69
CA CYS A 130 -15.02 4.88 13.66
C CYS A 130 -13.95 5.04 14.75
N TYR A 131 -13.67 6.27 15.18
CA TYR A 131 -12.54 6.55 16.07
C TYR A 131 -12.73 6.00 17.48
N LYS A 132 -11.84 5.09 17.85
CA LYS A 132 -11.79 4.40 19.14
C LYS A 132 -10.39 4.60 19.74
N PRO A 133 -10.17 5.63 20.58
CA PRO A 133 -8.83 5.98 21.09
C PRO A 133 -8.13 4.86 21.85
N ASN A 134 -8.91 3.95 22.44
CA ASN A 134 -8.42 2.83 23.25
C ASN A 134 -8.17 1.53 22.43
N GLU A 135 -8.43 1.53 21.12
CA GLU A 135 -8.12 0.39 20.24
C GLU A 135 -6.62 0.39 19.88
N ALA A 136 -6.03 -0.79 19.64
CA ALA A 136 -4.59 -0.97 19.38
C ALA A 136 -4.23 -0.78 17.89
#